data_AF-A0A8S0ZKC0-F1
#
_entry.id   AF-A0A8S0ZKC0-F1
#
_cell.length_a   1.000
_cell.length_b   1.000
_cell.length_c   1.000
_cell.angle_alpha   90.00
_cell.angle_beta   90.00
_cell.angle_gamma   90.00
#
_symmetry.space_group_name_H-M   'P 1'
#
loop_
_entity.id
_entity.type
_entity.pdbx_description
1 polymer ?
#
loop_
_entity_poly.entity_id
_entity_poly.type
_entity_poly.pdbx_seq_one_letter_code
_entity_poly.pdbx_strand_id
1 'polypeptide(L)'
;MKLLFVLCVLMVVALSSAKPQFNNPRGCIYINGHCHEGCKEGTHSYTPGCGPIIPEATCDEPHPKIGDGDVCDYSSCYCDSPTVRDKVSGNCVTLDKCPKKLPKQE
;
A
#
# COMPACT_ATOMS: atom_id res chain seq x y z
N MET A 1 1.62 -32.54 33.77
CA MET A 1 0.53 -31.55 33.94
C MET A 1 1.03 -30.11 34.06
N LYS A 2 1.96 -29.79 34.99
CA LYS A 2 2.49 -28.41 35.14
C LYS A 2 3.13 -27.84 33.86
N LEU A 3 3.92 -28.64 33.14
CA LEU A 3 4.55 -28.21 31.88
C LEU A 3 3.53 -27.86 30.77
N LEU A 4 2.43 -28.61 30.73
CA LEU A 4 1.34 -28.47 29.76
C LEU A 4 0.56 -27.17 30.01
N PHE A 5 0.32 -26.85 31.29
CA PHE A 5 -0.25 -25.56 31.70
C PHE A 5 0.64 -24.37 31.32
N VAL A 6 1.95 -24.47 31.54
CA VAL A 6 2.90 -23.40 31.17
C VAL A 6 2.91 -23.16 29.67
N LEU A 7 2.91 -24.23 28.85
CA LEU A 7 2.83 -24.13 27.39
C LEU A 7 1.52 -23.49 26.92
N CYS A 8 0.38 -23.86 27.52
CA CYS A 8 -0.91 -23.23 27.19
C CYS A 8 -0.92 -21.74 27.53
N VAL A 9 -0.41 -21.34 28.69
CA VAL A 9 -0.33 -19.92 29.08
C VAL A 9 0.57 -19.14 28.12
N LEU A 10 1.73 -19.69 27.74
CA LEU A 10 2.63 -19.05 26.77
C LEU A 10 1.97 -18.90 25.39
N MET A 11 1.21 -19.89 24.92
CA MET A 11 0.44 -19.78 23.67
C MET A 11 -0.61 -18.67 23.75
N VAL A 12 -1.38 -18.59 24.84
CA VAL A 12 -2.41 -17.55 25.02
C VAL A 12 -1.78 -16.16 25.04
N VAL A 13 -0.65 -16.00 25.72
CA VAL A 13 0.10 -14.72 25.76
C VAL A 13 0.65 -14.36 24.37
N ALA A 14 1.20 -15.32 23.63
CA ALA A 14 1.68 -15.09 22.28
C ALA A 14 0.55 -14.64 21.34
N LEU A 15 -0.60 -15.31 21.37
CA LEU A 15 -1.78 -14.98 20.57
C LEU A 15 -2.34 -13.59 20.90
N SER A 16 -2.35 -13.19 22.18
CA SER A 16 -2.84 -11.88 22.61
C SER A 16 -1.85 -10.73 22.35
N SER A 17 -0.56 -11.04 22.18
CA SER A 17 0.48 -10.05 21.81
C SER A 17 0.61 -9.80 20.31
N ALA A 18 -0.07 -10.59 19.46
CA ALA A 18 -0.08 -10.37 18.02
C ALA A 18 -0.79 -9.04 17.71
N LYS A 19 -0.04 -8.09 17.11
CA LYS A 19 -0.63 -6.83 16.64
C LYS A 19 -1.68 -7.17 15.57
N PRO A 20 -2.95 -6.73 15.71
CA PRO A 20 -3.92 -6.93 14.67
C PRO A 20 -3.48 -6.16 13.43
N GLN A 21 -3.32 -6.86 12.30
CA GLN A 21 -2.99 -6.26 11.01
C GLN A 21 -4.04 -5.24 10.53
N PHE A 22 -5.22 -5.24 11.15
CA PHE A 22 -6.35 -4.37 10.84
C PHE A 22 -6.22 -2.91 11.31
N ASN A 23 -5.29 -2.60 12.23
CA ASN A 23 -5.15 -1.25 12.77
C ASN A 23 -4.03 -0.45 12.08
N ASN A 24 -3.92 -0.53 10.75
CA ASN A 24 -3.10 0.43 10.02
C ASN A 24 -3.96 1.66 9.66
N PRO A 25 -3.74 2.84 10.26
CA PRO A 25 -4.53 4.03 9.95
C PRO A 25 -4.42 4.46 8.48
N ARG A 26 -3.41 3.97 7.77
CA ARG A 26 -3.15 4.21 6.34
C ARG A 26 -3.86 3.20 5.42
N GLY A 27 -4.50 2.18 5.98
CA GLY A 27 -5.10 1.07 5.24
C GLY A 27 -4.09 -0.01 4.83
N CYS A 28 -4.54 -0.93 3.97
CA CYS A 28 -3.75 -2.06 3.50
C CYS A 28 -4.12 -2.54 2.10
N ILE A 29 -3.24 -3.36 1.54
CA ILE A 29 -3.46 -4.14 0.32
C ILE A 29 -4.26 -5.37 0.71
N TYR A 30 -5.36 -5.62 0.00
CA TYR A 30 -6.25 -6.74 0.21
C TYR A 30 -6.05 -7.81 -0.87
N ILE A 31 -6.00 -9.06 -0.43
CA ILE A 31 -6.01 -10.24 -1.31
C ILE A 31 -7.17 -11.13 -0.85
N ASN A 32 -8.13 -11.38 -1.74
CA ASN A 32 -9.35 -12.16 -1.43
C ASN A 32 -10.10 -11.64 -0.18
N GLY A 33 -10.20 -10.32 -0.02
CA GLY A 33 -10.86 -9.69 1.13
C GLY A 33 -10.05 -9.71 2.44
N HIS A 34 -8.85 -10.26 2.44
CA HIS A 34 -7.96 -10.26 3.60
C HIS A 34 -6.85 -9.23 3.45
N CYS A 35 -6.66 -8.43 4.50
CA CYS A 35 -5.56 -7.47 4.61
C CYS A 35 -4.22 -8.23 4.63
N HIS A 36 -3.44 -8.10 3.56
CA HIS A 36 -2.18 -8.82 3.39
C HIS A 36 -0.98 -7.99 3.89
N GLU A 37 -0.90 -6.73 3.47
CA GLU A 37 0.20 -5.83 3.82
C GLU A 37 -0.33 -4.43 4.09
N GLY A 38 0.05 -3.85 5.22
CA GLY A 38 -0.26 -2.48 5.57
C GLY A 38 0.49 -1.47 4.70
N CYS A 39 -0.17 -0.38 4.33
CA CYS A 39 0.49 0.69 3.59
C CYS A 39 1.59 1.35 4.42
N LYS A 40 2.73 1.61 3.77
CA LYS A 40 3.92 2.21 4.36
C LYS A 40 3.69 3.68 4.67
N GLU A 41 4.60 4.28 5.44
CA GLU A 41 4.51 5.71 5.71
C GLU A 41 4.61 6.54 4.43
N GLY A 42 3.83 7.62 4.35
CA GLY A 42 3.69 8.44 3.15
C GLY A 42 2.82 7.82 2.05
N THR A 43 2.08 6.75 2.36
CA THR A 43 1.11 6.15 1.45
C THR A 43 -0.21 5.86 2.16
N HIS A 44 -1.28 5.76 1.38
CA HIS A 44 -2.62 5.34 1.82
C HIS A 44 -3.18 4.25 0.91
N SER A 45 -4.12 3.45 1.41
CA SER A 45 -4.79 2.43 0.61
C SER A 45 -5.76 3.07 -0.38
N TYR A 46 -5.65 2.68 -1.64
CA TYR A 46 -6.60 2.97 -2.70
C TYR A 46 -7.37 1.69 -3.05
N THR A 47 -8.68 1.70 -2.77
CA THR A 47 -9.60 0.56 -2.93
C THR A 47 -10.97 1.05 -3.44
N PRO A 48 -11.07 1.44 -4.72
CA PRO A 48 -12.27 2.10 -5.26
C PRO A 48 -13.49 1.17 -5.41
N GLY A 49 -13.36 -0.13 -5.13
CA GLY A 49 -14.40 -1.13 -5.37
C GLY A 49 -14.34 -1.65 -6.80
N CYS A 50 -15.50 -1.84 -7.44
CA CYS A 50 -15.56 -2.15 -8.87
C CYS A 50 -15.98 -0.92 -9.67
N GLY A 51 -15.08 -0.45 -10.54
CA GLY A 51 -15.31 0.72 -11.39
C GLY A 51 -14.02 1.21 -12.03
N PRO A 52 -14.06 2.37 -12.70
CA PRO A 52 -12.88 2.95 -13.32
C PRO A 52 -11.88 3.38 -12.26
N ILE A 53 -10.60 3.06 -12.49
CA ILE A 53 -9.52 3.39 -11.57
C ILE A 53 -8.78 4.65 -12.03
N ILE A 54 -8.32 5.45 -11.08
CA ILE A 54 -7.35 6.50 -11.35
C ILE A 54 -5.97 5.90 -11.04
N PRO A 55 -5.05 5.81 -12.02
CA PRO A 55 -3.68 5.35 -11.77
C PRO A 55 -2.98 6.23 -10.74
N GLU A 56 -2.00 5.68 -10.03
CA GLU A 56 -1.16 6.45 -9.11
C GLU A 56 -0.38 7.55 -9.87
N ALA A 57 -0.31 8.76 -9.29
CA ALA A 57 0.52 9.83 -9.83
C ALA A 57 2.00 9.46 -9.73
N THR A 58 2.75 9.67 -10.82
CA THR A 58 4.16 9.31 -10.91
C THR A 58 4.99 10.49 -11.37
N CYS A 59 6.32 10.42 -11.22
CA CYS A 59 7.21 11.43 -11.78
C CYS A 59 7.08 11.58 -13.31
N ASP A 60 6.67 10.52 -14.00
CA ASP A 60 6.46 10.53 -15.45
C ASP A 60 5.09 11.10 -15.86
N GLU A 61 4.08 10.84 -15.05
CA GLU A 61 2.69 11.24 -15.25
C GLU A 61 2.12 11.75 -13.92
N PRO A 62 2.30 13.05 -13.61
CA PRO A 62 1.87 13.63 -12.33
C PRO A 62 0.35 13.78 -12.21
N HIS A 63 -0.34 13.85 -13.36
CA HIS A 63 -1.78 14.09 -13.44
C HIS A 63 -2.45 12.97 -14.23
N PRO A 64 -2.43 11.73 -13.69
CA PRO A 64 -3.00 10.59 -14.38
C PRO A 64 -4.49 10.79 -14.61
N LYS A 65 -4.94 10.40 -15.79
CA LYS A 65 -6.37 10.39 -16.14
C LYS A 65 -7.02 9.11 -15.64
N ILE A 66 -8.32 9.17 -15.42
CA ILE A 66 -9.11 7.98 -15.11
C ILE A 66 -8.94 6.96 -16.26
N GLY A 67 -8.75 5.70 -15.89
CA GLY A 67 -8.58 4.60 -16.84
C GLY A 67 -9.89 4.25 -17.53
N ASP A 68 -9.76 3.61 -18.69
CA ASP A 68 -10.89 3.07 -19.44
C ASP A 68 -11.29 1.70 -18.88
N GLY A 69 -12.57 1.52 -18.60
CA GLY A 69 -13.14 0.25 -18.15
C GLY A 69 -13.13 0.05 -16.63
N ASP A 70 -13.89 -0.96 -16.20
CA ASP A 70 -14.08 -1.25 -14.78
C ASP A 70 -13.08 -2.31 -14.30
N VAL A 71 -12.44 -2.03 -13.17
CA VAL A 71 -11.58 -2.98 -12.46
C VAL A 71 -12.22 -3.29 -11.12
N CYS A 72 -12.51 -4.57 -10.87
CA CYS A 72 -12.96 -5.05 -9.57
C CYS A 72 -11.78 -5.60 -8.74
N ASP A 73 -11.95 -5.68 -7.43
CA ASP A 73 -10.98 -6.26 -6.49
C ASP A 73 -9.58 -5.63 -6.55
N TYR A 74 -9.52 -4.36 -6.97
CA TYR A 74 -8.28 -3.59 -6.99
C TYR A 74 -7.96 -3.02 -5.61
N SER A 75 -6.74 -3.28 -5.13
CA SER A 75 -6.20 -2.64 -3.95
C SER A 75 -4.70 -2.37 -4.10
N SER A 76 -4.28 -1.18 -3.72
CA SER A 76 -2.88 -0.76 -3.79
C SER A 76 -2.60 0.36 -2.78
N CYS A 77 -1.31 0.59 -2.47
CA CYS A 77 -0.91 1.72 -1.65
C CYS A 77 -0.42 2.86 -2.55
N TYR A 78 -1.14 3.98 -2.54
CA TYR A 78 -0.81 5.18 -3.30
C TYR A 78 -0.08 6.20 -2.44
N CYS A 79 0.82 6.98 -3.05
CA CYS A 79 1.48 8.10 -2.40
C CYS A 79 0.47 9.14 -1.87
N ASP A 80 0.76 9.68 -0.70
CA ASP A 80 -0.04 10.77 -0.14
C ASP A 80 0.17 12.06 -0.93
N SER A 81 -0.91 12.80 -1.17
CA SER A 81 -0.81 14.14 -1.76
C SER A 81 0.02 15.07 -0.85
N PRO A 82 0.94 15.90 -1.39
CA PRO A 82 1.15 16.23 -2.80
C PRO A 82 2.33 15.48 -3.46
N THR A 83 2.65 14.27 -3.00
CA THR A 83 3.79 13.49 -3.51
C THR A 83 3.39 12.59 -4.68
N VAL A 84 4.37 12.23 -5.50
CA VAL A 84 4.25 11.32 -6.65
C VAL A 84 5.23 10.16 -6.52
N ARG A 85 4.90 9.02 -7.12
CA ARG A 85 5.78 7.85 -7.15
C ARG A 85 6.92 8.05 -8.14
N ASP A 86 8.15 8.02 -7.64
CA ASP A 86 9.31 7.79 -8.49
C ASP A 86 9.42 6.28 -8.79
N LYS A 87 9.20 5.90 -10.05
CA LYS A 87 9.27 4.49 -10.47
C LYS A 87 10.68 3.91 -10.39
N VAL A 88 11.72 4.76 -10.39
CA VAL A 88 13.12 4.29 -10.33
C VAL A 88 13.47 3.86 -8.93
N SER A 89 13.18 4.69 -7.91
CA SER A 89 13.47 4.37 -6.51
C SER A 89 12.34 3.66 -5.76
N GLY A 90 11.11 3.70 -6.30
CA GLY A 90 9.90 3.21 -5.64
C GLY A 90 9.36 4.13 -4.53
N ASN A 91 10.01 5.27 -4.27
CA ASN A 91 9.65 6.17 -3.18
C ASN A 91 8.62 7.22 -3.60
N CYS A 92 7.87 7.72 -2.61
CA CYS A 92 7.04 8.90 -2.77
C CYS A 92 7.91 10.14 -2.61
N VAL A 93 7.95 10.98 -3.64
CA VAL A 93 8.77 12.19 -3.69
C VAL A 93 7.92 13.38 -4.13
N THR A 94 8.35 14.58 -3.79
CA THR A 94 7.76 15.80 -4.37
C THR A 94 8.22 15.97 -5.82
N LEU A 95 7.41 16.64 -6.65
CA LEU A 95 7.70 16.77 -8.09
C LEU A 95 9.05 17.42 -8.41
N ASP A 96 9.52 18.34 -7.57
CA ASP A 96 10.84 18.98 -7.68
C ASP A 96 12.02 18.01 -7.48
N LYS A 97 11.76 16.87 -6.84
CA LYS A 97 12.76 15.81 -6.58
C LYS A 97 12.68 14.66 -7.56
N CYS A 98 11.81 14.74 -8.56
CA CYS A 98 11.75 13.72 -9.60
C CYS A 98 13.06 13.68 -10.40
N PRO A 99 13.53 12.48 -10.80
CA PRO A 99 14.71 12.36 -11.61
C PRO A 99 14.52 13.12 -12.92
N LYS A 100 15.48 14.00 -13.26
CA LYS A 100 15.49 14.67 -14.55
C LYS A 100 15.63 13.61 -15.63
N LYS A 101 14.66 13.53 -16.55
CA LYS A 101 14.74 12.63 -17.70
C LYS A 101 16.02 12.97 -18.46
N LEU A 102 16.99 12.05 -18.47
CA LEU A 102 18.04 12.08 -19.47
C LEU A 102 17.34 11.86 -20.83
N PRO A 103 17.68 12.62 -21.88
CA PRO A 103 17.10 12.38 -23.20
C PRO A 103 17.37 10.93 -23.59
N LYS A 104 16.30 10.17 -23.90
CA LYS A 104 16.44 8.84 -24.51
C LYS A 104 17.25 9.03 -25.78
N GLN A 105 18.46 8.49 -25.82
CA GLN A 105 19.14 8.24 -27.08
C GLN A 105 18.36 7.11 -27.75
N GLU A 106 17.65 7.46 -28.81
CA GLU A 106 17.03 6.53 -29.76
C GLU A 106 18.10 5.86 -30.62
#